data_AF-A0A562GSP8-F1
#
_entry.id   AF-A0A562GSP8-F1
#
_cell.length_a   1.000
_cell.length_b   1.000
_cell.length_c   1.000
_cell.angle_alpha   90.00
_cell.angle_beta   90.00
_cell.angle_gamma   90.00
#
_symmetry.space_group_name_H-M   'P 1'
#
loop_
_entity.id
_entity.type
_entity.pdbx_description
1 polymer ?
#
loop_
_entity_poly.entity_id
_entity_poly.type
_entity_poly.pdbx_seq_one_letter_code
_entity_poly.pdbx_strand_id
1 'polypeptide(L)'
;MDINIAQVIQKAVDGGELNASELRQLFSVYYLSEEAYMIQHASRRLSSATSKGKAEVHGQVGIDVGPCLKNCDFCSFAIKNKIFHEPKVHALEDIIEKCLEFENAGANAVYLMATAAVNIHEFIKMGKEVKASLKTEIPLVANIDDFDEDGAKALKKAGFAGIYHCVRIGEGTITDIDPKVRIKTIHAAQKAGLLLGTSVGPVGPEHTLDELVETTILTRSLKPINNASCRRINIPGLPLTAHGSMNYGQMAHVLAVIRLASGYNIIGHGTHEPNGIGAMAGANLFWAEQGANQEIPVNKQLEDGP
;
A
#
# COMPACT_ATOMS: atom_id res chain seq x y z
N MET A 1 -7.34 31.45 10.12
CA MET A 1 -5.96 31.87 9.82
C MET A 1 -5.59 31.22 8.51
N ASP A 2 -5.48 32.00 7.44
CA ASP A 2 -4.93 31.51 6.18
C ASP A 2 -3.43 31.30 6.38
N ILE A 3 -3.04 30.03 6.56
CA ILE A 3 -1.63 29.68 6.63
C ILE A 3 -1.10 29.72 5.21
N ASN A 4 0.06 30.33 5.05
CA ASN A 4 0.73 30.39 3.76
C ASN A 4 1.23 28.99 3.36
N ILE A 5 0.70 28.43 2.27
CA ILE A 5 1.07 27.11 1.76
C ILE A 5 2.59 26.97 1.57
N ALA A 6 3.28 28.02 1.11
CA ALA A 6 4.72 28.02 0.95
C ALA A 6 5.46 27.85 2.29
N GLN A 7 4.94 28.41 3.39
CA GLN A 7 5.53 28.21 4.72
C GLN A 7 5.36 26.77 5.21
N VAL A 8 4.20 26.15 4.94
CA VAL A 8 3.96 24.73 5.28
C VAL A 8 4.88 23.82 4.48
N ILE A 9 5.02 24.07 3.18
CA ILE A 9 5.95 23.34 2.32
C ILE A 9 7.38 23.48 2.84
N GLN A 10 7.82 24.71 3.14
CA GLN A 10 9.17 24.98 3.60
C GLN A 10 9.45 24.24 4.92
N LYS A 11 8.50 24.26 5.86
CA LYS A 11 8.60 23.48 7.11
C LYS A 11 8.85 21.99 6.83
N ALA A 12 8.10 21.37 5.92
CA ALA A 12 8.28 19.95 5.59
C ALA A 12 9.65 19.69 4.94
N VAL A 13 10.07 20.56 4.00
CA VAL A 13 11.36 20.44 3.32
C VAL A 13 12.53 20.60 4.28
N ASP A 14 12.41 21.46 5.30
CA ASP A 14 13.41 21.65 6.36
C ASP A 14 13.41 20.52 7.41
N GLY A 15 12.59 19.48 7.21
CA GLY A 15 12.51 18.30 8.08
C GLY A 15 11.56 18.47 9.27
N GLY A 16 10.77 19.55 9.29
CA GLY A 16 9.72 19.77 10.28
C GLY A 16 8.51 18.85 10.07
N GLU A 17 7.92 18.41 11.17
CA GLU A 17 6.73 17.56 11.13
C GLU A 17 5.45 18.38 10.92
N LEU A 18 4.65 18.00 9.92
CA LEU A 18 3.36 18.65 9.63
C LEU A 18 2.27 18.20 10.61
N ASN A 19 1.52 19.17 11.16
CA ASN A 19 0.37 18.92 12.04
C ASN A 19 -0.93 18.77 11.25
N ALA A 20 -2.02 18.41 11.94
CA ALA A 20 -3.31 18.16 11.31
C ALA A 20 -3.86 19.37 10.53
N SER A 21 -3.76 20.58 11.07
CA SER A 21 -4.24 21.80 10.41
C SER A 21 -3.46 22.11 9.13
N GLU A 22 -2.14 21.93 9.17
CA GLU A 22 -1.25 22.12 8.02
C GLU A 22 -1.55 21.09 6.92
N LEU A 23 -1.67 19.81 7.28
CA LEU A 23 -2.02 18.75 6.32
C LEU A 23 -3.38 19.01 5.69
N ARG A 24 -4.37 19.41 6.50
CA ARG A 24 -5.73 19.72 6.03
C ARG A 24 -5.71 20.82 4.97
N GLN A 25 -4.89 21.84 5.15
CA GLN A 25 -4.73 22.91 4.19
C GLN A 25 -4.07 22.43 2.90
N LEU A 26 -2.98 21.67 2.99
CA LEU A 26 -2.33 21.11 1.80
C LEU A 26 -3.30 20.23 1.00
N PHE A 27 -4.06 19.35 1.65
CA PHE A 27 -5.07 18.52 0.97
C PHE A 27 -6.21 19.34 0.36
N SER A 28 -6.56 20.49 0.95
CA SER A 28 -7.62 21.36 0.43
C SER A 28 -7.25 22.18 -0.81
N VAL A 29 -5.95 22.26 -1.15
CA VAL A 29 -5.47 22.97 -2.33
C VAL A 29 -6.04 22.33 -3.60
N TYR A 30 -6.53 23.15 -4.52
CA TYR A 30 -7.01 22.69 -5.81
C TYR A 30 -5.85 22.10 -6.63
N TYR A 31 -5.95 20.84 -7.03
CA TYR A 31 -4.86 20.05 -7.61
C TYR A 31 -4.24 20.59 -8.92
N LEU A 32 -4.88 21.56 -9.59
CA LEU A 32 -4.35 22.22 -10.79
C LEU A 32 -3.89 23.66 -10.53
N SER A 33 -3.83 24.11 -9.28
CA SER A 33 -3.31 25.43 -8.92
C SER A 33 -1.77 25.45 -8.87
N GLU A 34 -1.20 26.65 -8.87
CA GLU A 34 0.25 26.85 -8.72
C GLU A 34 0.75 26.22 -7.40
N GLU A 35 -0.01 26.36 -6.32
CA GLU A 35 0.29 25.78 -5.02
C GLU A 35 0.35 24.25 -5.06
N ALA A 36 -0.54 23.59 -5.79
CA ALA A 36 -0.48 22.13 -5.96
C ALA A 36 0.82 21.69 -6.65
N TYR A 37 1.27 22.43 -7.68
CA TYR A 37 2.55 22.14 -8.33
C TYR A 37 3.76 22.43 -7.44
N MET A 38 3.69 23.44 -6.58
CA MET A 38 4.72 23.69 -5.55
C MET A 38 4.80 22.52 -4.55
N ILE A 39 3.65 21.98 -4.11
CA ILE A 39 3.56 20.81 -3.22
C ILE A 39 4.18 19.58 -3.90
N GLN A 40 3.81 19.30 -5.15
CA GLN A 40 4.34 18.17 -5.92
C GLN A 40 5.86 18.29 -6.16
N HIS A 41 6.35 19.48 -6.49
CA HIS A 41 7.78 19.73 -6.65
C HIS A 41 8.55 19.48 -5.34
N ALA A 42 8.04 19.98 -4.21
CA ALA A 42 8.64 19.77 -2.90
C ALA A 42 8.66 18.28 -2.51
N SER A 43 7.55 17.57 -2.76
CA SER A 43 7.45 16.12 -2.57
C SER A 43 8.51 15.38 -3.40
N ARG A 44 8.68 15.71 -4.69
CA ARG A 44 9.71 15.10 -5.55
C ARG A 44 11.12 15.36 -5.05
N ARG A 45 11.41 16.58 -4.56
CA ARG A 45 12.70 16.92 -3.97
C ARG A 45 12.96 16.08 -2.71
N LEU A 46 11.97 15.95 -1.83
CA LEU A 46 12.07 15.14 -0.62
C LEU A 46 12.35 13.67 -0.96
N SER A 47 11.60 13.07 -1.88
CA SER A 47 11.84 11.68 -2.32
C SER A 47 13.23 11.50 -2.92
N SER A 48 13.68 12.43 -3.76
CA SER A 48 15.02 12.36 -4.37
C SER A 48 16.13 12.46 -3.32
N ALA A 49 15.94 13.27 -2.28
CA ALA A 49 16.88 13.38 -1.17
C ALA A 49 16.93 12.09 -0.34
N THR A 50 15.77 11.52 0.03
CA THR A 50 15.71 10.33 0.88
C THR A 50 16.17 9.05 0.16
N SER A 51 15.88 8.91 -1.14
CA SER A 51 16.29 7.74 -1.92
C SER A 51 17.59 7.94 -2.70
N LYS A 52 18.30 9.06 -2.49
CA LYS A 52 19.54 9.40 -3.23
C LYS A 52 19.36 9.35 -4.75
N GLY A 53 18.22 9.86 -5.21
CA GLY A 53 17.84 9.90 -6.62
C GLY A 53 17.45 8.55 -7.23
N LYS A 54 17.37 7.47 -6.45
CA LYS A 54 16.97 6.14 -6.94
C LYS A 54 15.47 5.90 -6.76
N ALA A 55 14.95 4.95 -7.52
CA ALA A 55 13.62 4.40 -7.36
C ALA A 55 13.72 2.87 -7.22
N GLU A 56 12.70 2.29 -6.60
CA GLU A 56 12.57 0.83 -6.43
C GLU A 56 11.34 0.31 -7.17
N VAL A 57 11.43 -0.94 -7.61
CA VAL A 57 10.31 -1.71 -8.16
C VAL A 57 10.16 -2.97 -7.33
N HIS A 58 9.01 -3.15 -6.70
CA HIS A 58 8.67 -4.34 -5.93
C HIS A 58 7.74 -5.25 -6.75
N GLY A 59 8.10 -6.52 -6.84
CA GLY A 59 7.25 -7.55 -7.43
C GLY A 59 6.21 -8.02 -6.42
N GLN A 60 4.97 -8.23 -6.83
CA GLN A 60 3.91 -8.80 -6.00
C GLN A 60 3.27 -9.99 -6.71
N VAL A 61 3.23 -11.13 -6.02
CA VAL A 61 2.62 -12.37 -6.49
C VAL A 61 1.38 -12.65 -5.65
N GLY A 62 0.21 -12.63 -6.28
CA GLY A 62 -1.04 -13.10 -5.67
C GLY A 62 -1.04 -14.62 -5.58
N ILE A 63 -1.18 -15.17 -4.37
CA ILE A 63 -1.09 -16.62 -4.13
C ILE A 63 -2.47 -17.31 -4.06
N ASP A 64 -3.54 -16.55 -3.89
CA ASP A 64 -4.91 -17.06 -3.92
C ASP A 64 -5.89 -16.08 -4.56
N VAL A 65 -7.03 -16.62 -4.95
CA VAL A 65 -8.21 -15.90 -5.39
C VAL A 65 -9.42 -16.52 -4.72
N GLY A 66 -10.36 -15.72 -4.24
CA GLY A 66 -11.57 -16.26 -3.63
C GLY A 66 -12.37 -15.27 -2.81
N PRO A 67 -13.54 -15.72 -2.31
CA PRO A 67 -14.35 -14.93 -1.40
C PRO A 67 -13.64 -14.74 -0.05
N CYS A 68 -13.53 -13.49 0.37
CA CYS A 68 -12.89 -13.03 1.58
C CYS A 68 -13.94 -12.49 2.56
N LEU A 69 -13.89 -12.96 3.81
CA LEU A 69 -14.89 -12.65 4.85
C LEU A 69 -14.75 -11.25 5.46
N LYS A 70 -13.74 -10.47 5.06
CA LYS A 70 -13.48 -9.13 5.62
C LYS A 70 -14.43 -8.05 5.11
N ASN A 71 -15.23 -8.36 4.08
CA ASN A 71 -16.32 -7.52 3.60
C ASN A 71 -15.93 -6.05 3.37
N CYS A 72 -14.78 -5.79 2.76
CA CYS A 72 -14.37 -4.43 2.41
C CYS A 72 -15.22 -3.90 1.24
N ASP A 73 -15.85 -2.74 1.38
CA ASP A 73 -16.73 -2.13 0.35
C ASP A 73 -16.04 -1.83 -0.98
N PHE A 74 -14.71 -1.65 -0.96
CA PHE A 74 -13.89 -1.36 -2.13
C PHE A 74 -13.32 -2.60 -2.84
N CYS A 75 -13.39 -3.78 -2.22
CA CYS A 75 -12.58 -4.95 -2.63
C CYS A 75 -13.40 -5.97 -3.42
N SER A 76 -12.89 -6.42 -4.58
CA SER A 76 -13.55 -7.46 -5.37
C SER A 76 -13.61 -8.82 -4.67
N PHE A 77 -12.65 -9.14 -3.80
CA PHE A 77 -12.65 -10.39 -3.03
C PHE A 77 -13.70 -10.43 -1.93
N ALA A 78 -14.25 -9.30 -1.49
CA ALA A 78 -15.22 -9.29 -0.40
C ALA A 78 -16.44 -10.16 -0.74
N ILE A 79 -16.76 -11.13 0.12
CA ILE A 79 -17.84 -12.09 -0.13
C ILE A 79 -19.20 -11.41 -0.37
N LYS A 80 -19.47 -10.27 0.30
CA LYS A 80 -20.68 -9.48 0.09
C LYS A 80 -20.83 -8.94 -1.34
N ASN A 81 -19.72 -8.77 -2.07
CA ASN A 81 -19.70 -8.25 -3.43
C ASN A 81 -19.95 -9.35 -4.48
N LYS A 82 -19.93 -10.63 -4.10
CA LYS A 82 -20.33 -11.79 -4.92
C LYS A 82 -19.65 -11.86 -6.29
N ILE A 83 -18.40 -11.39 -6.41
CA ILE A 83 -17.60 -11.49 -7.65
C ILE A 83 -16.93 -12.86 -7.74
N PHE A 84 -16.33 -13.33 -6.65
CA PHE A 84 -15.68 -14.64 -6.57
C PHE A 84 -16.54 -15.60 -5.75
N HIS A 85 -16.69 -16.82 -6.26
CA HIS A 85 -17.55 -17.84 -5.66
C HIS A 85 -16.77 -19.00 -5.03
N GLU A 86 -15.62 -19.34 -5.59
CA GLU A 86 -14.82 -20.47 -5.15
C GLU A 86 -13.41 -20.02 -4.73
N PRO A 87 -12.92 -20.47 -3.55
CA PRO A 87 -11.54 -20.23 -3.16
C PRO A 87 -10.60 -21.12 -3.95
N LYS A 88 -9.49 -20.54 -4.42
CA LYS A 88 -8.41 -21.24 -5.11
C LYS A 88 -7.08 -20.69 -4.62
N VAL A 89 -6.22 -21.57 -4.14
CA VAL A 89 -4.80 -21.28 -3.91
C VAL A 89 -4.03 -21.77 -5.13
N HIS A 90 -3.11 -20.95 -5.65
CA HIS A 90 -2.27 -21.31 -6.78
C HIS A 90 -1.26 -22.40 -6.41
N ALA A 91 -0.79 -23.16 -7.40
CA ALA A 91 0.24 -24.18 -7.16
C ALA A 91 1.53 -23.52 -6.67
N LEU A 92 2.26 -24.20 -5.77
CA LEU A 92 3.47 -23.66 -5.19
C LEU A 92 4.55 -23.44 -6.26
N GLU A 93 4.61 -24.34 -7.25
CA GLU A 93 5.53 -24.27 -8.38
C GLU A 93 5.31 -22.99 -9.19
N ASP A 94 4.05 -22.65 -9.49
CA ASP A 94 3.68 -21.42 -10.19
C ASP A 94 4.07 -20.18 -9.37
N ILE A 95 3.82 -20.19 -8.06
CA ILE A 95 4.17 -19.07 -7.16
C ILE A 95 5.69 -18.86 -7.17
N ILE A 96 6.47 -19.94 -7.08
CA ILE A 96 7.93 -19.90 -7.11
C ILE A 96 8.44 -19.36 -8.45
N GLU A 97 7.88 -19.85 -9.57
CA GLU A 97 8.25 -19.40 -10.91
C GLU A 97 8.08 -17.88 -11.06
N LYS A 98 6.91 -17.35 -10.70
CA LYS A 98 6.63 -15.91 -10.73
C LYS A 98 7.56 -15.09 -9.82
N CYS A 99 7.91 -15.61 -8.65
CA CYS A 99 8.88 -14.96 -7.76
C CYS A 99 10.29 -14.90 -8.39
N LEU A 100 10.71 -15.98 -9.05
CA LEU A 100 12.00 -16.05 -9.76
C LEU A 100 12.01 -15.13 -10.99
N GLU A 101 10.89 -14.98 -11.69
CA GLU A 101 10.79 -14.00 -12.78
C GLU A 101 11.05 -12.57 -12.28
N PHE A 102 10.46 -12.17 -11.15
CA PHE A 102 10.72 -10.85 -10.56
C PHE A 102 12.18 -10.69 -10.11
N GLU A 103 12.76 -11.71 -9.49
CA GLU A 103 14.18 -11.72 -9.12
C GLU A 103 15.07 -11.55 -10.36
N ASN A 104 14.82 -12.32 -11.42
CA ASN A 104 15.57 -12.27 -12.68
C ASN A 104 15.39 -10.92 -13.41
N ALA A 105 14.22 -10.30 -13.30
CA ALA A 105 13.94 -8.97 -13.84
C ALA A 105 14.59 -7.83 -13.03
N GLY A 106 15.20 -8.14 -11.88
CA GLY A 106 15.89 -7.16 -11.03
C GLY A 106 14.97 -6.38 -10.09
N ALA A 107 13.85 -6.97 -9.66
CA ALA A 107 13.01 -6.40 -8.61
C ALA A 107 13.81 -6.17 -7.32
N ASN A 108 13.46 -5.12 -6.58
CA ASN A 108 14.15 -4.77 -5.33
C ASN A 108 13.59 -5.54 -4.11
N ALA A 109 12.39 -6.10 -4.24
CA ALA A 109 11.74 -6.99 -3.26
C ALA A 109 10.64 -7.80 -3.96
N VAL A 110 10.27 -8.94 -3.37
CA VAL A 110 9.14 -9.77 -3.80
C VAL A 110 8.15 -9.93 -2.66
N TYR A 111 6.87 -9.73 -2.98
CA TYR A 111 5.75 -9.79 -2.04
C TYR A 111 4.93 -11.03 -2.34
N LEU A 112 4.63 -11.81 -1.30
CA LEU A 112 3.58 -12.82 -1.37
C LEU A 112 2.31 -12.21 -0.82
N MET A 113 1.31 -12.07 -1.67
CA MET A 113 0.02 -11.49 -1.31
C MET A 113 -1.06 -12.56 -1.24
N ALA A 114 -1.74 -12.59 -0.11
CA ALA A 114 -2.83 -13.50 0.16
C ALA A 114 -4.06 -12.75 0.67
N THR A 115 -5.24 -13.24 0.32
CA THR A 115 -6.48 -12.82 0.98
C THR A 115 -6.54 -13.36 2.41
N ALA A 116 -7.50 -12.86 3.19
CA ALA A 116 -7.75 -13.38 4.54
C ALA A 116 -8.34 -14.80 4.58
N ALA A 117 -8.63 -15.42 3.44
CA ALA A 117 -9.04 -16.82 3.39
C ALA A 117 -7.85 -17.78 3.59
N VAL A 118 -6.61 -17.33 3.33
CA VAL A 118 -5.42 -18.17 3.46
C VAL A 118 -5.00 -18.29 4.92
N ASN A 119 -4.86 -19.52 5.40
CA ASN A 119 -4.35 -19.79 6.74
C ASN A 119 -2.87 -19.40 6.85
N ILE A 120 -2.50 -18.68 7.91
CA ILE A 120 -1.13 -18.21 8.16
C ILE A 120 -0.09 -19.34 8.18
N HIS A 121 -0.42 -20.54 8.68
CA HIS A 121 0.54 -21.65 8.71
C HIS A 121 0.88 -22.16 7.31
N GLU A 122 -0.11 -22.23 6.43
CA GLU A 122 0.08 -22.60 5.03
C GLU A 122 0.82 -21.50 4.28
N PHE A 123 0.49 -20.23 4.52
CA PHE A 123 1.26 -19.08 4.00
C PHE A 123 2.73 -19.14 4.41
N ILE A 124 3.02 -19.43 5.67
CA ILE A 124 4.39 -19.54 6.19
C ILE A 124 5.14 -20.72 5.54
N LYS A 125 4.48 -21.86 5.32
CA LYS A 125 5.09 -22.98 4.59
C LYS A 125 5.47 -22.57 3.17
N MET A 126 4.53 -21.98 2.42
CA MET A 126 4.79 -21.50 1.06
C MET A 126 5.92 -20.47 1.04
N GLY A 127 5.91 -19.51 1.97
CA GLY A 127 6.96 -18.50 2.09
C GLY A 127 8.35 -19.07 2.33
N LYS A 128 8.48 -20.17 3.10
CA LYS A 128 9.76 -20.86 3.30
C LYS A 128 10.27 -21.50 2.01
N GLU A 129 9.41 -22.18 1.26
CA GLU A 129 9.77 -22.82 0.00
C GLU A 129 10.14 -21.79 -1.07
N VAL A 130 9.40 -20.68 -1.13
CA VAL A 130 9.75 -19.52 -1.98
C VAL A 130 11.10 -18.95 -1.58
N LYS A 131 11.33 -18.68 -0.28
CA LYS A 131 12.61 -18.12 0.17
C LYS A 131 13.80 -19.04 -0.10
N ALA A 132 13.61 -20.37 0.03
CA ALA A 132 14.62 -21.36 -0.31
C ALA A 132 14.90 -21.45 -1.83
N SER A 133 13.91 -21.10 -2.64
CA SER A 133 14.01 -21.16 -4.10
C SER A 133 14.70 -19.95 -4.72
N LEU A 134 14.52 -18.76 -4.13
CA LEU A 134 15.17 -17.52 -4.56
C LEU A 134 16.70 -17.65 -4.59
N LYS A 135 17.35 -17.06 -5.61
CA LYS A 135 18.78 -17.20 -5.89
C LYS A 135 19.63 -16.09 -5.30
N THR A 136 18.99 -15.03 -4.80
CA THR A 136 19.63 -13.85 -4.24
C THR A 136 19.10 -13.53 -2.84
N GLU A 137 19.69 -12.52 -2.22
CA GLU A 137 19.20 -11.95 -0.96
C GLU A 137 18.02 -10.97 -1.15
N ILE A 138 17.29 -11.09 -2.26
CA ILE A 138 16.09 -10.28 -2.49
C ILE A 138 15.13 -10.41 -1.29
N PRO A 139 14.68 -9.27 -0.71
CA PRO A 139 13.74 -9.26 0.40
C PRO A 139 12.41 -9.93 0.02
N LEU A 140 11.98 -10.89 0.83
CA LEU A 140 10.63 -11.46 0.77
C LEU A 140 9.72 -10.74 1.77
N VAL A 141 8.57 -10.27 1.31
CA VAL A 141 7.63 -9.47 2.12
C VAL A 141 6.27 -10.18 2.18
N ALA A 142 5.69 -10.26 3.38
CA ALA A 142 4.38 -10.86 3.58
C ALA A 142 3.27 -9.81 3.47
N ASN A 143 2.31 -10.02 2.57
CA ASN A 143 1.07 -9.26 2.46
C ASN A 143 -0.09 -10.22 2.75
N ILE A 144 -0.41 -10.39 4.03
CA ILE A 144 -1.39 -11.37 4.54
C ILE A 144 -2.31 -10.68 5.56
N ASP A 145 -3.39 -11.36 5.94
CA ASP A 145 -4.30 -10.94 7.01
C ASP A 145 -3.63 -10.79 8.39
N ASP A 146 -4.40 -10.25 9.33
CA ASP A 146 -3.98 -10.02 10.71
C ASP A 146 -3.46 -11.26 11.44
N PHE A 147 -2.43 -11.05 12.27
CA PHE A 147 -1.81 -12.09 13.06
C PHE A 147 -1.26 -11.54 14.39
N ASP A 148 -0.94 -12.46 15.30
CA ASP A 148 -0.41 -12.14 16.63
C ASP A 148 1.13 -12.16 16.69
N GLU A 149 1.68 -12.04 17.91
CA GLU A 149 3.13 -12.07 18.12
C GLU A 149 3.79 -13.38 17.69
N ASP A 150 3.09 -14.51 17.77
CA ASP A 150 3.66 -15.80 17.41
C ASP A 150 3.65 -15.99 15.89
N GLY A 151 2.58 -15.52 15.22
CA GLY A 151 2.56 -15.37 13.76
C GLY A 151 3.70 -14.49 13.25
N ALA A 152 3.94 -13.34 13.88
CA ALA A 152 5.03 -12.43 13.53
C ALA A 152 6.42 -13.09 13.67
N LYS A 153 6.69 -13.77 14.79
CA LYS A 153 7.95 -14.52 15.00
C LYS A 153 8.10 -15.63 13.97
N ALA A 154 7.02 -16.33 13.65
CA ALA A 154 7.04 -17.42 12.69
C ALA A 154 7.33 -16.93 11.25
N LEU A 155 6.77 -15.79 10.85
CA LEU A 155 7.12 -15.11 9.59
C LEU A 155 8.61 -14.73 9.57
N LYS A 156 9.12 -14.10 10.63
CA LYS A 156 10.54 -13.75 10.71
C LYS A 156 11.44 -14.98 10.59
N LYS A 157 11.11 -16.06 11.30
CA LYS A 157 11.84 -17.34 11.24
C LYS A 157 11.77 -18.01 9.87
N ALA A 158 10.70 -17.76 9.10
CA ALA A 158 10.53 -18.25 7.75
C ALA A 158 11.37 -17.50 6.70
N GLY A 159 12.04 -16.41 7.09
CA GLY A 159 12.93 -15.65 6.20
C GLY A 159 12.28 -14.42 5.58
N PHE A 160 11.08 -14.03 6.02
CA PHE A 160 10.49 -12.75 5.62
C PHE A 160 11.29 -11.58 6.19
N ALA A 161 11.57 -10.60 5.33
CA ALA A 161 12.25 -9.36 5.70
C ALA A 161 11.29 -8.33 6.31
N GLY A 162 10.03 -8.34 5.87
CA GLY A 162 9.02 -7.39 6.28
C GLY A 162 7.60 -7.83 5.98
N ILE A 163 6.67 -6.92 6.24
CA ILE A 163 5.24 -7.07 5.93
C ILE A 163 4.72 -5.85 5.18
N TYR A 164 3.66 -6.04 4.42
CA TYR A 164 2.77 -4.96 3.98
C TYR A 164 1.47 -5.06 4.75
N HIS A 165 1.16 -4.04 5.55
CA HIS A 165 -0.08 -4.02 6.33
C HIS A 165 -0.59 -2.59 6.47
N CYS A 166 -1.91 -2.43 6.37
CA CYS A 166 -2.54 -1.12 6.35
C CYS A 166 -3.69 -1.04 7.35
N VAL A 167 -3.85 0.14 7.95
CA VAL A 167 -5.14 0.58 8.48
C VAL A 167 -5.78 1.41 7.37
N ARG A 168 -6.84 0.90 6.76
CA ARG A 168 -7.46 1.53 5.59
C ARG A 168 -8.27 2.76 6.02
N ILE A 169 -8.47 3.67 5.06
CA ILE A 169 -9.40 4.78 5.28
C ILE A 169 -10.81 4.19 5.49
N GLY A 170 -11.46 4.56 6.60
CA GLY A 170 -12.77 4.02 6.97
C GLY A 170 -12.75 2.59 7.53
N GLU A 171 -11.58 2.04 7.91
CA GLU A 171 -11.49 0.72 8.55
C GLU A 171 -12.44 0.62 9.76
N GLY A 172 -13.15 -0.50 9.87
CA GLY A 172 -14.20 -0.74 10.86
C GLY A 172 -15.58 -0.16 10.50
N THR A 173 -15.65 0.72 9.51
CA THR A 173 -16.91 1.26 8.98
C THR A 173 -17.23 0.65 7.62
N ILE A 174 -16.26 0.64 6.70
CA ILE A 174 -16.41 0.10 5.34
C ILE A 174 -15.84 -1.32 5.21
N THR A 175 -15.38 -1.89 6.32
CA THR A 175 -14.75 -3.21 6.45
C THR A 175 -15.21 -3.87 7.75
N ASP A 176 -15.32 -5.19 7.81
CA ASP A 176 -15.68 -5.93 9.03
C ASP A 176 -14.48 -6.18 9.96
N ILE A 177 -13.57 -5.21 10.05
CA ILE A 177 -12.29 -5.32 10.77
C ILE A 177 -12.16 -4.16 11.75
N ASP A 178 -11.92 -4.47 13.04
CA ASP A 178 -11.57 -3.44 14.03
C ASP A 178 -10.16 -2.89 13.73
N PRO A 179 -10.00 -1.56 13.52
CA PRO A 179 -8.70 -0.93 13.33
C PRO A 179 -7.65 -1.28 14.38
N LYS A 180 -8.07 -1.56 15.62
CA LYS A 180 -7.16 -1.99 16.69
C LYS A 180 -6.49 -3.33 16.41
N VAL A 181 -7.14 -4.21 15.64
CA VAL A 181 -6.55 -5.49 15.22
C VAL A 181 -5.39 -5.22 14.26
N ARG A 182 -5.60 -4.36 13.25
CA ARG A 182 -4.55 -3.93 12.31
C ARG A 182 -3.33 -3.37 13.04
N ILE A 183 -3.56 -2.47 14.00
CA ILE A 183 -2.50 -1.85 14.79
C ILE A 183 -1.75 -2.88 15.63
N LYS A 184 -2.45 -3.85 16.24
CA LYS A 184 -1.81 -4.95 16.99
C LYS A 184 -0.92 -5.81 16.09
N THR A 185 -1.38 -6.18 14.90
CA THR A 185 -0.59 -6.93 13.90
C THR A 185 0.70 -6.19 13.55
N ILE A 186 0.60 -4.89 13.27
CA ILE A 186 1.75 -4.05 12.92
C ILE A 186 2.77 -4.00 14.06
N HIS A 187 2.33 -3.77 15.29
CA HIS A 187 3.22 -3.76 16.45
C HIS A 187 3.86 -5.13 16.71
N ALA A 188 3.11 -6.22 16.53
CA ALA A 188 3.64 -7.59 16.65
C ALA A 188 4.77 -7.84 15.64
N ALA A 189 4.58 -7.44 14.38
CA ALA A 189 5.59 -7.55 13.34
C ALA A 189 6.84 -6.71 13.63
N GLN A 190 6.67 -5.46 14.04
CA GLN A 190 7.78 -4.59 14.42
C GLN A 190 8.58 -5.15 15.60
N LYS A 191 7.89 -5.68 16.62
CA LYS A 191 8.52 -6.35 17.78
C LYS A 191 9.33 -7.57 17.36
N ALA A 192 8.90 -8.29 16.32
CA ALA A 192 9.63 -9.42 15.73
C ALA A 192 10.78 -8.99 14.79
N GLY A 193 10.98 -7.68 14.56
CA GLY A 193 12.02 -7.16 13.67
C GLY A 193 11.69 -7.31 12.18
N LEU A 194 10.41 -7.36 11.83
CA LEU A 194 9.93 -7.25 10.45
C LEU A 194 9.79 -5.77 10.07
N LEU A 195 10.28 -5.40 8.89
CA LEU A 195 10.10 -4.04 8.35
C LEU A 195 8.65 -3.84 7.91
N LEU A 196 8.11 -2.64 8.11
CA LEU A 196 6.73 -2.31 7.73
C LEU A 196 6.70 -1.52 6.43
N GLY A 197 5.95 -2.03 5.45
CA GLY A 197 5.38 -1.24 4.37
C GLY A 197 3.89 -0.97 4.62
N THR A 198 3.43 0.22 4.27
CA THR A 198 2.02 0.61 4.46
C THR A 198 1.56 1.58 3.37
N SER A 199 0.28 1.96 3.41
CA SER A 199 -0.30 2.92 2.49
C SER A 199 -1.41 3.71 3.17
N VAL A 200 -1.55 4.97 2.77
CA VAL A 200 -2.79 5.72 2.94
C VAL A 200 -3.72 5.32 1.78
N GLY A 201 -4.89 4.74 2.10
CA GLY A 201 -5.90 4.39 1.11
C GLY A 201 -6.74 3.15 1.46
N PRO A 202 -7.53 2.65 0.49
CA PRO A 202 -7.70 3.22 -0.85
C PRO A 202 -8.35 4.62 -0.78
N VAL A 203 -7.92 5.54 -1.63
CA VAL A 203 -8.38 6.94 -1.66
C VAL A 203 -9.37 7.12 -2.81
N GLY A 204 -10.64 7.43 -2.49
CA GLY A 204 -11.67 7.80 -3.45
C GLY A 204 -12.29 9.19 -3.21
N PRO A 205 -13.13 9.67 -4.15
CA PRO A 205 -13.83 10.96 -4.05
C PRO A 205 -14.78 11.09 -2.84
N GLU A 206 -15.17 9.97 -2.23
CA GLU A 206 -16.02 9.91 -1.05
C GLU A 206 -15.34 10.37 0.24
N HIS A 207 -14.01 10.37 0.31
CA HIS A 207 -13.31 10.67 1.55
C HIS A 207 -13.28 12.16 1.84
N THR A 208 -13.45 12.45 3.12
CA THR A 208 -13.28 13.79 3.69
C THR A 208 -11.79 14.12 3.85
N LEU A 209 -11.51 15.41 3.99
CA LEU A 209 -10.17 15.88 4.32
C LEU A 209 -9.71 15.39 5.70
N ASP A 210 -10.63 15.21 6.65
CA ASP A 210 -10.29 14.75 8.00
C ASP A 210 -9.85 13.28 7.97
N GLU A 211 -10.54 12.41 7.22
CA GLU A 211 -10.12 11.02 6.99
C GLU A 211 -8.72 10.91 6.36
N LEU A 212 -8.41 11.76 5.38
CA LEU A 212 -7.09 11.82 4.76
C LEU A 212 -6.01 12.26 5.75
N VAL A 213 -6.29 13.29 6.55
CA VAL A 213 -5.37 13.82 7.57
C VAL A 213 -5.11 12.78 8.65
N GLU A 214 -6.16 12.19 9.21
CA GLU A 214 -6.08 11.19 10.28
C GLU A 214 -5.28 9.97 9.85
N THR A 215 -5.58 9.43 8.66
CA THR A 215 -4.86 8.26 8.12
C THR A 215 -3.41 8.59 7.79
N THR A 216 -3.13 9.79 7.30
CA THR A 216 -1.75 10.24 7.03
C THR A 216 -0.94 10.35 8.32
N ILE A 217 -1.51 10.92 9.39
CA ILE A 217 -0.84 11.01 10.69
C ILE A 217 -0.65 9.61 11.30
N LEU A 218 -1.66 8.75 11.21
CA LEU A 218 -1.59 7.37 11.69
C LEU A 218 -0.48 6.60 10.99
N THR A 219 -0.47 6.55 9.66
CA THR A 219 0.54 5.82 8.88
C THR A 219 1.95 6.34 9.15
N ARG A 220 2.14 7.66 9.28
CA ARG A 220 3.42 8.25 9.72
C ARG A 220 3.83 7.76 11.11
N SER A 221 2.89 7.75 12.07
CA SER A 221 3.16 7.37 13.46
C SER A 221 3.62 5.90 13.61
N LEU A 222 3.23 5.05 12.66
CA LEU A 222 3.62 3.64 12.59
C LEU A 222 5.07 3.45 12.11
N LYS A 223 5.77 4.51 11.69
CA LYS A 223 7.19 4.51 11.27
C LYS A 223 7.53 3.40 10.25
N PRO A 224 6.82 3.32 9.11
CA PRO A 224 7.13 2.34 8.08
C PRO A 224 8.44 2.69 7.36
N ILE A 225 9.06 1.70 6.72
CA ILE A 225 10.20 1.94 5.81
C ILE A 225 9.75 2.53 4.46
N ASN A 226 8.53 2.16 4.04
CA ASN A 226 7.87 2.71 2.87
C ASN A 226 6.39 2.98 3.16
N ASN A 227 5.92 4.10 2.65
CA ASN A 227 4.50 4.47 2.65
C ASN A 227 4.01 4.51 1.19
N ALA A 228 2.72 4.68 0.98
CA ALA A 228 2.17 4.84 -0.35
C ALA A 228 0.87 5.63 -0.33
N SER A 229 0.45 6.07 -1.51
CA SER A 229 -0.91 6.50 -1.78
C SER A 229 -1.57 5.48 -2.70
N CYS A 230 -2.62 4.85 -2.23
CA CYS A 230 -3.39 3.85 -2.99
C CYS A 230 -4.69 4.51 -3.47
N ARG A 231 -4.93 4.53 -4.78
CA ARG A 231 -6.14 5.07 -5.40
C ARG A 231 -7.26 4.02 -5.32
N ARG A 232 -8.47 4.43 -4.93
CA ARG A 232 -9.62 3.55 -5.03
C ARG A 232 -10.01 3.34 -6.49
N ILE A 233 -9.95 2.09 -6.92
CA ILE A 233 -10.43 1.68 -8.23
C ILE A 233 -11.95 1.54 -8.18
N ASN A 234 -12.61 2.10 -9.18
CA ASN A 234 -14.05 1.95 -9.34
C ASN A 234 -14.36 0.60 -10.01
N ILE A 235 -14.79 -0.37 -9.20
CA ILE A 235 -15.24 -1.66 -9.70
C ILE A 235 -16.76 -1.61 -9.89
N PRO A 236 -17.29 -1.88 -11.10
CA PRO A 236 -18.73 -1.85 -11.34
C PRO A 236 -19.50 -2.82 -10.43
N GLY A 237 -20.59 -2.34 -9.84
CA GLY A 237 -21.49 -3.16 -9.01
C GLY A 237 -21.11 -3.24 -7.53
N LEU A 238 -20.03 -2.59 -7.09
CA LEU A 238 -19.65 -2.49 -5.69
C LEU A 238 -20.36 -1.33 -4.97
N PRO A 239 -20.43 -1.36 -3.62
CA PRO A 239 -21.03 -0.28 -2.83
C PRO A 239 -20.50 1.13 -3.17
N LEU A 240 -19.20 1.25 -3.46
CA LEU A 240 -18.56 2.54 -3.72
C LEU A 240 -18.61 2.98 -5.19
N THR A 241 -19.32 2.24 -6.06
CA THR A 241 -19.36 2.56 -7.50
C THR A 241 -19.91 3.96 -7.79
N ALA A 242 -20.89 4.40 -6.99
CA ALA A 242 -21.56 5.69 -7.16
C ALA A 242 -20.63 6.90 -7.03
N HIS A 243 -19.48 6.75 -6.36
CA HIS A 243 -18.53 7.83 -6.13
C HIS A 243 -17.52 8.02 -7.29
N GLY A 244 -17.47 7.11 -8.27
CA GLY A 244 -16.50 7.17 -9.37
C GLY A 244 -15.08 6.87 -8.89
N SER A 245 -14.08 7.52 -9.48
CA SER A 245 -12.67 7.46 -9.04
C SER A 245 -12.01 8.82 -9.17
N MET A 246 -11.00 9.08 -8.33
CA MET A 246 -10.10 10.21 -8.56
C MET A 246 -9.26 9.98 -9.83
N ASN A 247 -9.00 11.05 -10.57
CA ASN A 247 -8.06 11.02 -11.69
C ASN A 247 -6.61 11.06 -11.20
N TYR A 248 -5.65 10.78 -12.09
CA TYR A 248 -4.24 10.73 -11.71
C TYR A 248 -3.65 12.07 -11.26
N GLY A 249 -4.16 13.21 -11.74
CA GLY A 249 -3.75 14.54 -11.27
C GLY A 249 -4.20 14.82 -9.84
N GLN A 250 -5.44 14.45 -9.49
CA GLN A 250 -5.95 14.53 -8.13
C GLN A 250 -5.16 13.62 -7.18
N MET A 251 -4.86 12.39 -7.61
CA MET A 251 -4.04 11.46 -6.84
C MET A 251 -2.59 11.92 -6.68
N ALA A 252 -2.01 12.55 -7.71
CA ALA A 252 -0.65 13.10 -7.64
C ALA A 252 -0.54 14.19 -6.56
N HIS A 253 -1.56 15.03 -6.42
CA HIS A 253 -1.65 15.99 -5.33
C HIS A 253 -1.73 15.31 -3.96
N VAL A 254 -2.66 14.37 -3.77
CA VAL A 254 -2.80 13.59 -2.52
C VAL A 254 -1.50 12.89 -2.14
N LEU A 255 -0.88 12.21 -3.11
CA LEU A 255 0.40 11.53 -2.96
C LEU A 255 1.50 12.48 -2.48
N ALA A 256 1.57 13.69 -3.06
CA ALA A 256 2.58 14.67 -2.70
C ALA A 256 2.38 15.21 -1.27
N VAL A 257 1.15 15.43 -0.84
CA VAL A 257 0.86 15.81 0.56
C VAL A 257 1.29 14.70 1.51
N ILE A 258 0.94 13.43 1.24
CA ILE A 258 1.32 12.29 2.08
C ILE A 258 2.86 12.15 2.11
N ARG A 259 3.55 12.40 0.99
CA ARG A 259 5.01 12.35 0.95
C ARG A 259 5.64 13.40 1.85
N LEU A 260 5.19 14.65 1.77
CA LEU A 260 5.65 15.73 2.65
C LEU A 260 5.38 15.42 4.12
N ALA A 261 4.23 14.81 4.42
CA ALA A 261 3.89 14.37 5.76
C ALA A 261 4.82 13.27 6.29
N SER A 262 5.31 12.38 5.41
CA SER A 262 6.11 11.20 5.75
C SER A 262 7.52 11.56 6.27
N GLY A 263 8.02 12.76 5.96
CA GLY A 263 9.33 13.23 6.39
C GLY A 263 10.50 12.43 5.80
N TYR A 264 11.70 12.67 6.35
CA TYR A 264 12.95 12.11 5.81
C TYR A 264 13.22 10.65 6.21
N ASN A 265 12.55 10.14 7.24
CA ASN A 265 12.80 8.79 7.78
C ASN A 265 12.14 7.67 6.96
N ILE A 266 11.09 8.00 6.20
CA ILE A 266 10.40 7.06 5.32
C ILE A 266 11.00 7.22 3.92
N ILE A 267 11.69 6.19 3.43
CA ILE A 267 12.51 6.29 2.21
C ILE A 267 11.66 6.06 0.95
N GLY A 268 10.91 4.96 0.95
CA GLY A 268 10.04 4.58 -0.16
C GLY A 268 8.69 5.26 -0.06
N HIS A 269 8.20 5.79 -1.18
CA HIS A 269 6.88 6.36 -1.31
C HIS A 269 6.24 5.87 -2.60
N GLY A 270 5.24 5.00 -2.43
CA GLY A 270 4.57 4.31 -3.52
C GLY A 270 3.36 5.05 -4.08
N THR A 271 3.02 4.70 -5.30
CA THR A 271 1.71 4.99 -5.91
C THR A 271 1.07 3.71 -6.39
N HIS A 272 -0.18 3.49 -6.04
CA HIS A 272 -1.01 2.45 -6.65
C HIS A 272 -2.24 3.13 -7.29
N GLU A 273 -2.52 2.97 -8.58
CA GLU A 273 -1.74 2.23 -9.60
C GLU A 273 -0.42 2.95 -9.99
N PRO A 274 0.62 2.22 -10.42
CA PRO A 274 1.85 2.81 -10.97
C PRO A 274 1.57 3.71 -12.17
N ASN A 275 2.00 4.98 -12.13
CA ASN A 275 1.80 5.92 -13.23
C ASN A 275 2.87 7.04 -13.26
N GLY A 276 3.08 7.63 -14.44
CA GLY A 276 4.10 8.67 -14.64
C GLY A 276 3.84 9.98 -13.90
N ILE A 277 2.57 10.36 -13.71
CA ILE A 277 2.22 11.60 -12.98
C ILE A 277 2.58 11.44 -11.50
N GLY A 278 2.28 10.30 -10.89
CA GLY A 278 2.70 9.97 -9.53
C GLY A 278 4.22 9.98 -9.37
N ALA A 279 4.97 9.47 -10.35
CA ALA A 279 6.44 9.53 -10.36
C ALA A 279 6.96 10.98 -10.34
N MET A 280 6.38 11.86 -11.16
CA MET A 280 6.71 13.29 -11.17
C MET A 280 6.35 13.96 -9.84
N ALA A 281 5.24 13.57 -9.21
CA ALA A 281 4.76 14.13 -7.96
C ALA A 281 5.48 13.61 -6.70
N GLY A 282 6.44 12.68 -6.85
CA GLY A 282 7.31 12.23 -5.76
C GLY A 282 7.23 10.73 -5.42
N ALA A 283 6.52 9.92 -6.19
CA ALA A 283 6.64 8.48 -6.06
C ALA A 283 8.05 8.01 -6.48
N ASN A 284 8.65 7.17 -5.66
CA ASN A 284 9.94 6.52 -5.92
C ASN A 284 9.91 5.01 -5.64
N LEU A 285 8.73 4.45 -5.35
CA LEU A 285 8.50 3.03 -5.22
C LEU A 285 7.32 2.63 -6.14
N PHE A 286 7.50 1.60 -6.95
CA PHE A 286 6.48 1.13 -7.89
C PHE A 286 6.26 -0.37 -7.77
N TRP A 287 5.11 -0.82 -8.25
CA TRP A 287 4.66 -2.21 -8.15
C TRP A 287 4.65 -2.85 -9.53
N ALA A 288 5.19 -4.06 -9.63
CA ALA A 288 4.95 -4.96 -10.73
C ALA A 288 4.15 -6.14 -10.17
N GLU A 289 3.01 -6.46 -10.77
CA GLU A 289 2.05 -7.39 -10.19
C GLU A 289 1.85 -8.58 -11.13
N GLN A 290 1.80 -9.77 -10.56
CA GLN A 290 1.38 -10.99 -11.25
C GLN A 290 0.37 -11.76 -10.39
N GLY A 291 -0.70 -12.27 -11.01
CA GLY A 291 -1.78 -12.96 -10.31
C GLY A 291 -2.80 -12.02 -9.68
N ALA A 292 -3.69 -12.60 -8.86
CA ALA A 292 -4.87 -11.88 -8.35
C ALA A 292 -4.51 -10.75 -7.37
N ASN A 293 -5.19 -9.60 -7.48
CA ASN A 293 -5.04 -8.45 -6.58
C ASN A 293 -6.39 -7.72 -6.39
N GLN A 294 -6.68 -7.27 -5.18
CA GLN A 294 -7.87 -6.50 -4.81
C GLN A 294 -7.96 -5.16 -5.56
N GLU A 295 -6.83 -4.65 -6.03
CA GLU A 295 -6.69 -3.39 -6.76
C GLU A 295 -6.44 -3.63 -8.27
N ILE A 296 -6.88 -4.77 -8.83
CA ILE A 296 -6.89 -5.03 -10.28
C ILE A 296 -8.36 -5.11 -10.76
N PRO A 297 -8.73 -4.55 -11.93
CA PRO A 297 -10.07 -4.74 -12.50
C PRO A 297 -10.41 -6.22 -12.68
N VAL A 298 -11.65 -6.61 -12.37
CA VAL A 298 -12.11 -8.02 -12.40
C VAL A 298 -11.71 -8.76 -13.69
N ASN A 299 -11.85 -8.11 -14.84
CA ASN A 299 -11.50 -8.70 -16.14
C ASN A 299 -10.02 -9.09 -16.23
N LYS A 300 -9.10 -8.31 -15.65
CA LYS A 300 -7.67 -8.62 -15.60
C LYS A 300 -7.32 -9.68 -14.55
N GLN A 301 -8.13 -9.80 -13.49
CA GLN A 301 -7.97 -10.90 -12.52
C GLN A 301 -8.36 -12.26 -13.12
N LEU A 302 -9.27 -12.26 -14.11
CA LEU A 302 -9.73 -13.45 -14.83
C LEU A 302 -8.88 -13.77 -16.07
N GLU A 303 -8.12 -12.80 -16.61
CA GLU A 303 -7.13 -13.05 -17.67
C GLU A 303 -5.91 -13.84 -17.14
N ASP A 304 -5.63 -13.74 -15.84
CA ASP A 304 -4.57 -14.50 -15.14
C ASP A 304 -5.06 -15.85 -14.57
N GLY A 305 -6.21 -16.36 -15.04
CA GLY A 305 -6.49 -17.80 -14.98
C GLY A 305 -7.93 -18.20 -15.38
N PRO A 306 -8.15 -19.41 -15.91
CA PRO A 306 -7.21 -20.39 -16.46
C PRO A 306 -6.65 -20.01 -17.85
#